data_AF-A0A2Z4VBC2-F1
#
_entry.id   AF-A0A2Z4VBC2-F1
#
_cell.length_a   1.000
_cell.length_b   1.000
_cell.length_c   1.000
_cell.angle_alpha   90.00
_cell.angle_beta   90.00
_cell.angle_gamma   90.00
#
_symmetry.space_group_name_H-M   'P 1'
#
loop_
_entity.id
_entity.type
_entity.pdbx_description
1 polymer ?
#
loop_
_entity_poly.entity_id
_entity_poly.type
_entity_poly.pdbx_seq_one_letter_code
_entity_poly.pdbx_strand_id
1 'polypeptide(L)' 'MPALHSLVNGLRRDQDAVIAGLSSPWSSGQVEGQNTRVKFIKRAGYGRANFDLLRKRILHRT' A
#
# COMPACT_ATOMS: atom_id res chain seq x y z
N MET A 1 -8.27 -23.41 -12.30
CA MET A 1 -7.61 -22.60 -11.25
C MET A 1 -8.03 -21.14 -11.37
N PRO A 2 -9.17 -20.73 -10.78
CA PRO A 2 -9.74 -19.39 -10.97
C PRO A 2 -8.80 -18.25 -10.55
N ALA A 3 -8.06 -18.43 -9.44
CA ALA A 3 -7.11 -17.44 -8.95
C ALA A 3 -5.98 -17.14 -9.94
N LEU A 4 -5.47 -18.18 -10.63
CA LEU A 4 -4.39 -18.03 -11.61
C LEU A 4 -4.88 -17.26 -12.85
N HIS A 5 -6.09 -17.55 -13.31
CA HIS A 5 -6.69 -16.81 -14.43
C HIS A 5 -6.89 -15.33 -14.06
N SER A 6 -7.35 -15.05 -12.84
CA SER A 6 -7.52 -13.67 -12.37
C SER A 6 -6.19 -12.93 -12.30
N LEU A 7 -5.11 -13.58 -11.82
CA LEU A 7 -3.78 -12.98 -11.78
C LEU A 7 -3.28 -12.63 -13.18
N VAL A 8 -3.32 -13.58 -14.12
CA VAL A 8 -2.87 -13.35 -15.50
C VAL A 8 -3.67 -12.23 -16.17
N ASN A 9 -4.98 -12.20 -15.96
CA ASN A 9 -5.84 -11.14 -16.51
C ASN A 9 -5.54 -9.77 -15.89
N GLY A 10 -5.21 -9.71 -14.60
CA GLY A 10 -4.77 -8.47 -13.94
C GLY A 10 -3.44 -7.97 -14.50
N LEU A 11 -2.44 -8.85 -14.61
CA LEU A 11 -1.13 -8.50 -15.17
C LEU A 11 -1.23 -8.02 -16.63
N ARG A 12 -2.10 -8.63 -17.44
CA ARG A 12 -2.36 -8.19 -18.81
C ARG A 12 -3.05 -6.83 -18.88
N ARG A 13 -3.98 -6.56 -17.96
CA ARG A 13 -4.69 -5.27 -17.89
C ARG A 13 -3.74 -4.13 -17.54
N ASP A 14 -2.82 -4.38 -16.60
CA ASP A 14 -1.89 -3.38 -16.07
C ASP A 14 -0.48 -3.53 -16.66
N GLN A 15 -0.37 -4.05 -17.89
CA GLN A 15 0.91 -4.45 -18.51
C GLN A 15 1.94 -3.30 -18.52
N ASP A 16 1.54 -2.09 -18.88
CA ASP A 16 2.45 -0.93 -18.93
C ASP A 16 3.00 -0.59 -17.54
N ALA A 17 2.17 -0.68 -16.50
CA ALA A 17 2.58 -0.44 -15.12
C ALA A 17 3.52 -1.54 -14.61
N VAL A 18 3.29 -2.80 -15.00
CA VAL A 18 4.19 -3.92 -14.67
C VAL A 18 5.55 -3.73 -15.33
N ILE A 19 5.58 -3.38 -16.62
CA ILE A 19 6.84 -3.11 -17.34
C ILE A 19 7.57 -1.95 -16.67
N ALA A 20 6.89 -0.82 -16.44
CA ALA A 20 7.48 0.34 -15.78
C ALA A 20 8.01 0.00 -14.37
N GLY A 21 7.28 -0.80 -13.59
CA GLY A 21 7.70 -1.24 -12.26
C GLY A 21 8.96 -2.12 -12.27
N LEU A 22 9.21 -2.87 -13.35
CA LEU A 22 10.38 -3.73 -13.50
C LEU A 22 11.57 -3.03 -14.16
N SER A 23 11.34 -2.06 -15.05
CA SER A 23 12.39 -1.38 -15.81
C SER A 23 12.80 -0.03 -15.23
N SER A 24 11.98 0.57 -14.37
CA SER A 24 12.26 1.86 -13.75
C SER A 24 13.40 1.76 -12.72
N PRO A 25 14.28 2.78 -12.62
CA PRO A 25 15.25 2.86 -11.53
C PRO A 25 14.60 3.23 -10.18
N TRP A 26 13.33 3.66 -10.18
CA TRP A 26 12.61 4.10 -9.00
C TRP A 26 11.84 2.96 -8.33
N SER A 27 11.94 2.86 -7.00
CA SER A 27 11.22 1.87 -6.20
C SER A 27 9.96 2.44 -5.53
N SER A 28 8.90 1.64 -5.44
CA SER A 28 7.70 1.91 -4.62
C SER A 28 7.95 1.78 -3.12
N GLY A 29 9.14 1.34 -2.68
CA GLY A 29 9.42 0.98 -1.29
C GLY A 29 9.14 2.08 -0.27
N GLN A 30 9.40 3.36 -0.62
CA GLN A 30 9.08 4.46 0.28
C GLN A 30 7.57 4.62 0.50
N VAL A 31 6.78 4.49 -0.57
CA VAL A 31 5.31 4.56 -0.52
C VAL A 31 4.76 3.36 0.26
N GLU A 32 5.29 2.16 0.00
CA GLU A 32 4.92 0.94 0.73
C GLU A 32 5.28 1.00 2.22
N GLY A 33 6.42 1.61 2.56
CA GLY A 33 6.83 1.89 3.93
C GLY A 33 5.84 2.80 4.66
N GLN A 34 5.42 3.90 4.02
CA GLN A 34 4.38 4.78 4.60
C GLN A 34 3.05 4.05 4.76
N ASN A 35 2.61 3.27 3.76
CA ASN A 35 1.41 2.46 3.85
C ASN A 35 1.46 1.46 5.01
N THR A 36 2.60 0.80 5.19
CA THR A 36 2.82 -0.15 6.29
C THR A 36 2.77 0.56 7.64
N ARG A 37 3.42 1.71 7.78
CA ARG A 37 3.38 2.54 8.99
C ARG A 37 1.95 2.98 9.32
N VAL A 38 1.20 3.49 8.35
CA VAL A 38 -0.20 3.91 8.56
C VAL A 38 -1.07 2.75 9.02
N LYS A 39 -0.95 1.59 8.36
CA LYS A 39 -1.67 0.37 8.77
C LYS A 39 -1.27 -0.08 10.17
N PHE A 40 0.00 0.02 10.54
CA PHE A 40 0.49 -0.29 11.88
C PHE A 40 -0.13 0.62 12.95
N ILE A 41 -0.09 1.94 12.76
CA ILE A 41 -0.69 2.91 13.70
C ILE A 41 -2.19 2.65 13.87
N LYS A 42 -2.90 2.40 12.77
CA LYS A 42 -4.33 2.06 12.80
C LYS A 42 -4.60 0.78 13.60
N ARG A 43 -3.81 -0.28 13.38
CA ARG A 43 -3.93 -1.56 14.13
C ARG A 43 -3.62 -1.39 15.61
N ALA A 44 -2.61 -0.59 15.96
CA ALA A 44 -2.28 -0.24 17.34
C ALA A 44 -3.39 0.55 18.05
N GLY A 45 -4.40 1.02 17.32
CA GLY A 45 -5.59 1.65 17.88
C GLY A 45 -6.66 0.67 18.36
N TYR A 46 -6.54 -0.65 18.09
CA TYR A 46 -7.52 -1.67 18.51
C TYR A 46 -8.99 -1.26 18.29
N GLY A 47 -9.30 -0.75 17.09
CA GLY A 47 -10.63 -0.29 16.71
C GLY A 47 -11.02 1.13 17.15
N ARG A 48 -10.18 1.80 17.96
CA ARG A 48 -10.45 3.14 18.52
C ARG A 48 -9.80 4.28 17.74
N ALA A 49 -8.99 3.97 16.72
CA ALA A 49 -8.36 4.96 15.84
C ALA A 49 -9.36 5.42 14.76
N ASN A 50 -10.31 6.28 15.15
CA ASN A 50 -11.11 7.04 14.19
C ASN A 50 -10.20 7.92 13.32
N PHE A 51 -10.74 8.48 12.24
CA PHE A 51 -9.92 9.21 11.26
C PHE A 51 -9.17 10.39 11.88
N ASP A 52 -9.81 11.17 12.76
CA ASP A 52 -9.18 12.33 13.41
C ASP A 52 -8.00 11.92 14.29
N LEU A 53 -8.16 10.86 15.08
CA LEU A 53 -7.09 10.33 15.92
C LEU A 53 -5.95 9.74 15.06
N LEU A 54 -6.29 9.00 14.00
CA LEU A 54 -5.30 8.44 13.08
C LEU A 54 -4.49 9.55 12.40
N ARG A 55 -5.17 10.60 11.91
CA ARG A 55 -4.53 11.79 11.31
C ARG A 55 -3.58 12.45 12.28
N LYS A 56 -4.01 12.69 13.52
CA LYS A 56 -3.14 13.28 14.56
C LYS A 56 -1.89 12.43 14.79
N ARG A 57 -2.03 11.10 14.90
CA ARG A 57 -0.89 10.18 15.10
C ARG A 57 0.04 10.07 13.90
N ILE A 58 -0.44 10.31 12.68
CA ILE A 58 0.39 10.30 11.47
C ILE A 58 1.17 11.61 11.32
N LEU A 59 0.52 12.75 11.55
CA LEU A 59 1.07 14.09 11.29
C LEU A 59 1.89 14.66 12.47
N HIS A 60 1.47 14.42 13.72
CA HIS A 60 2.09 15.00 14.91
C HIS A 60 3.02 14.01 15.61
N ARG A 61 3.98 13.46 14.87
CA ARG A 61 5.02 12.62 15.46
C ARG A 61 5.81 13.45 16.48
N THR A 62 5.57 13.26 17.78
CA THR A 62 6.60 13.45 18.80
C THR A 62 7.65 12.36 18.68
#